data_AF-A0A0G0MCU2-F1
#
_entry.id   AF-A0A0G0MCU2-F1
#
_cell.length_a   1.000
_cell.length_b   1.000
_cell.length_c   1.000
_cell.angle_alpha   90.00
_cell.angle_beta   90.00
_cell.angle_gamma   90.00
#
_symmetry.space_group_name_H-M   'P 1'
#
loop_
_entity.id
_entity.type
_entity.pdbx_description
1 polymer ?
#
loop_
_entity_poly.entity_id
_entity_poly.type
_entity_poly.pdbx_seq_one_letter_code
_entity_poly.pdbx_strand_id
1 'polypeptide(L)' 'MVEEGQYCIHIIHQSLAVQAALREIDQIILKNHLETCVADAIKKGKQEEVIEEVMKIMEKK' A
#
# COMPACT_ATOMS: atom_id res chain seq x y z
N MET A 1 15.24 13.80 15.74
CA MET A 1 14.40 13.13 16.79
C MET A 1 15.17 12.09 17.62
N VAL A 2 15.57 10.95 17.05
CA VAL A 2 16.31 9.90 17.79
C VAL A 2 17.71 10.37 18.18
N GLU A 3 18.48 10.88 17.22
CA GLU A 3 19.84 11.41 17.43
C GLU A 3 19.86 12.63 18.37
N GLU A 4 18.76 13.38 18.41
CA GLU A 4 18.54 14.51 19.32
C GLU A 4 18.09 14.08 20.73
N GLY A 5 17.92 12.77 20.99
CA GLY A 5 17.51 12.27 22.30
C GLY A 5 16.08 12.63 22.72
N GLN A 6 15.17 12.83 21.77
CA GLN A 6 13.77 13.16 22.07
C GLN A 6 13.05 12.01 22.79
N TYR A 7 12.00 12.36 23.55
CA TYR A 7 11.24 11.38 24.34
C TYR A 7 10.67 10.25 23.47
N CYS A 8 10.92 8.99 23.87
CA CYS A 8 10.63 7.80 23.08
C CYS A 8 9.17 7.71 22.62
N ILE A 9 8.21 8.11 23.46
CA ILE A 9 6.78 8.07 23.11
C ILE A 9 6.47 9.03 21.95
N HIS A 10 7.11 10.20 21.89
CA HIS A 10 6.93 11.12 20.76
C HIS A 10 7.48 10.54 19.47
N ILE A 11 8.63 9.86 19.53
CA ILE A 11 9.23 9.17 18.38
C ILE A 11 8.29 8.05 17.89
N ILE A 12 7.73 7.27 18.81
CA ILE A 12 6.75 6.22 18.48
C ILE A 12 5.51 6.83 17.82
N HIS A 13 4.96 7.92 18.35
CA HIS A 13 3.82 8.60 17.73
C HIS A 13 4.11 9.08 16.31
N GLN A 14 5.29 9.66 16.05
CA GLN A 14 5.68 10.07 14.70
C GLN A 14 5.88 8.86 13.76
N SER A 15 6.47 7.78 14.25
CA SER A 15 6.59 6.53 13.49
C SER A 15 5.22 5.97 13.11
N LEU A 16 4.26 5.94 14.04
CA LEU A 16 2.88 5.52 13.77
C LEU A 16 2.19 6.44 12.75
N ALA A 17 2.44 7.74 12.79
CA ALA A 17 1.92 8.69 11.81
C ALA A 17 2.44 8.38 10.39
N VAL A 18 3.74 8.08 10.26
CA VAL A 18 4.33 7.67 8.97
C VAL A 18 3.72 6.35 8.50
N GLN A 19 3.56 5.36 9.38
CA GLN A 19 2.91 4.09 9.04
C GLN A 19 1.47 4.29 8.57
N ALA A 20 0.71 5.21 9.19
CA ALA A 20 -0.64 5.54 8.76
C ALA A 20 -0.65 6.18 7.36
N ALA A 21 0.25 7.12 7.10
CA ALA A 21 0.39 7.76 5.79
C ALA A 21 0.77 6.75 4.69
N LEU A 22 1.69 5.83 4.98
CA LEU A 22 2.06 4.76 4.04
C LEU A 22 0.86 3.85 3.70
N ARG A 23 0.05 3.48 4.70
CA ARG A 23 -1.16 2.69 4.46
C ARG A 23 -2.17 3.40 3.55
N GLU A 24 -2.31 4.71 3.69
CA GLU A 24 -3.18 5.51 2.83
C GLU A 24 -2.64 5.59 1.39
N ILE A 25 -1.33 5.77 1.23
CA ILE A 25 -0.66 5.74 -0.07
C ILE A 25 -0.87 4.39 -0.76
N ASP A 26 -0.69 3.27 -0.04
CA ASP A 26 -0.91 1.92 -0.58
C ASP A 26 -2.35 1.75 -1.09
N GLN A 27 -3.34 2.29 -0.38
CA GLN A 27 -4.75 2.25 -0.80
C GLN A 27 -4.98 3.06 -2.07
N ILE A 28 -4.40 4.26 -2.18
CA ILE A 28 -4.51 5.11 -3.37
C ILE A 28 -3.88 4.41 -4.58
N ILE A 29 -2.68 3.87 -4.42
CA ILE A 29 -1.97 3.15 -5.49
C ILE A 29 -2.78 1.93 -5.93
N LEU A 30 -3.25 1.11 -4.98
CA LEU A 30 -4.03 -0.08 -5.29
C LEU A 30 -5.33 0.27 -6.03
N LYS A 31 -6.06 1.30 -5.57
CA LYS A 31 -7.27 1.76 -6.24
C LYS A 31 -6.98 2.16 -7.69
N ASN A 32 -5.96 2.98 -7.91
CA ASN A 32 -5.58 3.41 -9.26
C ASN A 32 -5.17 2.22 -10.14
N HIS A 33 -4.45 1.25 -9.59
CA HIS A 33 -4.06 0.03 -10.31
C HIS A 33 -5.29 -0.82 -10.72
N LEU A 34 -6.29 -0.94 -9.83
CA LEU A 34 -7.55 -1.62 -10.12
C LEU A 34 -8.35 -0.91 -11.23
N GLU A 35 -8.44 0.42 -11.17
CA GLU A 35 -9.19 1.23 -12.14
C GLU A 35 -8.52 1.31 -13.52
N THR A 36 -7.20 1.10 -13.61
CA THR A 36 -6.42 1.24 -14.85
C THR A 36 -5.88 -0.10 -15.35
N CYS A 37 -4.77 -0.58 -14.78
CA CYS A 37 -4.05 -1.77 -15.23
C CYS A 37 -4.92 -3.03 -15.21
N VAL A 38 -5.65 -3.26 -14.11
CA VAL A 38 -6.50 -4.46 -13.96
C VAL A 38 -7.71 -4.38 -14.89
N ALA A 39 -8.40 -3.25 -14.94
CA ALA A 39 -9.52 -3.04 -15.84
C ALA A 39 -9.13 -3.28 -17.31
N ASP A 40 -7.95 -2.82 -17.73
CA ASP A 40 -7.42 -3.04 -19.07
C ASP A 40 -6.99 -4.49 -19.32
N ALA A 41 -6.38 -5.15 -18.34
CA ALA A 41 -6.00 -6.56 -18.43
C ALA A 41 -7.23 -7.47 -18.58
N ILE A 42 -8.30 -7.20 -17.84
CA ILE A 42 -9.58 -7.92 -17.97
C ILE A 42 -10.16 -7.76 -19.37
N LYS A 43 -10.20 -6.53 -19.91
CA LYS A 43 -10.65 -6.29 -21.30
C LYS A 43 -9.82 -7.03 -22.34
N LYS A 44 -8.55 -7.31 -22.05
CA LYS A 44 -7.61 -8.06 -22.91
C LYS A 44 -7.65 -9.57 -22.67
N GLY A 45 -8.56 -10.08 -21.84
CA GLY A 45 -8.69 -11.51 -21.55
C GLY A 45 -7.64 -12.08 -20.59
N LYS A 46 -6.90 -11.22 -19.88
CA LYS A 46 -5.85 -11.62 -18.91
C LYS A 46 -6.35 -11.62 -17.46
N GLN A 47 -7.61 -11.98 -17.25
CA GLN A 47 -8.26 -11.85 -15.94
C GLN A 47 -7.60 -12.72 -14.87
N GLU A 48 -7.28 -13.98 -15.16
CA GLU A 48 -6.71 -14.90 -14.16
C GLU A 48 -5.34 -14.43 -13.67
N GLU A 49 -4.44 -14.06 -14.59
CA GLU A 49 -3.09 -13.56 -14.30
C GLU A 49 -3.13 -12.32 -13.39
N VAL A 50 -3.95 -11.33 -13.74
CA VAL A 50 -3.99 -10.05 -13.01
C VAL A 50 -4.69 -10.18 -11.65
N ILE A 51 -5.68 -11.06 -11.52
CA ILE A 51 -6.31 -11.33 -10.22
C ILE A 51 -5.32 -12.04 -9.29
N GLU A 52 -4.54 -13.01 -9.79
CA GLU A 52 -3.53 -13.70 -8.99
C GLU A 52 -2.45 -12.72 -8.49
N GLU A 53 -2.03 -11.76 -9.33
CA GLU A 53 -1.11 -10.69 -8.95
C GLU A 53 -1.65 -9.85 -7.77
N VAL A 54 -2.90 -9.39 -7.87
CA VAL A 54 -3.55 -8.60 -6.81
C VAL A 54 -3.68 -9.41 -5.51
N MET A 55 -4.05 -10.68 -5.61
CA MET A 55 -4.17 -11.57 -4.43
C MET A 55 -2.83 -11.75 -3.71
N LYS A 56 -1.73 -11.91 -4.45
CA LYS A 56 -0.38 -12.00 -3.86
C LYS A 56 0.02 -10.75 -3.08
N ILE A 57 -0.45 -9.57 -3.49
CA ILE A 57 -0.22 -8.32 -2.75
C ILE A 57 -1.03 -8.31 -1.45
N MET A 58 -2.28 -8.78 -1.49
CA MET A 58 -3.15 -8.82 -0.31
C MET A 58 -2.71 -9.85 0.74
N GLU A 59 -2.08 -10.95 0.33
CA GLU A 59 -1.55 -11.98 1.24
C GLU A 59 -0.28 -11.54 2.00
N LYS A 60 0.43 -10.52 1.50
CA LYS A 60 1.65 -9.99 2.16
C LYS A 60 1.36 -9.03 3.33
N LYS A 61 0.08 -8.89 3.72
CA LYS A 61 -0.38 -8.02 4.80
C LYS A 61 -0.44 -8.72 6.15
#